data_AF-A0A536V754-F1
#
_entry.id   AF-A0A536V754-F1
#
_cell.length_a   1.000
_cell.length_b   1.000
_cell.length_c   1.000
_cell.angle_alpha   90.00
_cell.angle_beta   90.00
_cell.angle_gamma   90.00
#
_symmetry.space_group_name_H-M   'P 1'
#
loop_
_entity.id
_entity.type
_entity.pdbx_description
1 polymer ?
#
loop_
_entity_poly.entity_id
_entity_poly.type
_entity_poly.pdbx_seq_one_letter_code
_entity_poly.pdbx_strand_id
1 'polypeptide(L)' 'MNDEKNVLGGPLAPCSTTPRTGFYRDGCCNTGPED' A
#
# COMPACT_ATOMS: atom_id res chain seq x y z
N MET A 1 -6.22 -10.63 2.34
CA MET A 1 -5.32 -9.73 3.07
C MET A 1 -4.28 -9.25 2.06
N ASN A 2 -3.97 -7.96 1.98
CA ASN A 2 -2.90 -7.47 1.11
C ASN A 2 -1.56 -8.01 1.65
N ASP A 3 -1.00 -9.03 1.00
CA ASP A 3 0.29 -9.68 1.34
C ASP A 3 1.51 -8.86 0.88
N GLU A 4 1.32 -7.56 0.67
CA GLU A 4 2.34 -6.62 0.22
C GLU A 4 3.37 -6.40 1.31
N LYS A 5 4.65 -6.39 0.93
CA LYS A 5 5.77 -6.30 1.87
C LYS A 5 6.51 -4.98 1.72
N ASN A 6 6.93 -4.42 2.85
CA ASN A 6 7.88 -3.32 2.87
C ASN A 6 9.30 -3.83 2.54
N VAL A 7 10.25 -2.91 2.37
CA VAL A 7 11.64 -3.22 2.01
C VAL A 7 12.41 -4.03 3.06
N LEU A 8 11.89 -4.15 4.28
CA LEU A 8 12.46 -4.97 5.36
C LEU A 8 11.89 -6.40 5.36
N GLY A 9 11.02 -6.73 4.38
CA GLY A 9 10.38 -8.04 4.26
C GLY A 9 9.18 -8.25 5.20
N GLY A 10 8.82 -7.25 6.00
CA GLY A 10 7.62 -7.24 6.84
C GLY A 10 6.39 -6.72 6.10
N PRO A 11 5.20 -6.73 6.71
CA PRO A 11 3.97 -6.25 6.09
C PRO A 11 4.06 -4.76 5.73
N LEU A 12 3.46 -4.38 4.59
CA LEU A 12 3.36 -2.99 4.17
C LEU A 12 2.36 -2.24 5.07
N ALA A 13 2.83 -1.18 5.72
CA ALA A 13 1.98 -0.32 6.53
C ALA A 13 1.24 0.71 5.67
N PRO A 14 0.07 1.20 6.13
CA PRO A 14 -0.59 2.35 5.50
C PRO A 14 0.32 3.58 5.47
N CYS A 15 0.36 4.25 4.33
CA CYS A 15 1.10 5.49 4.14
C CYS A 15 0.28 6.72 4.56
N SER A 16 -0.99 6.80 4.16
CA SER A 16 -1.90 7.87 4.57
C SER A 16 -3.37 7.50 4.38
N THR A 17 -4.18 7.75 5.41
CA THR A 17 -5.64 7.55 5.37
C THR A 17 -6.43 8.85 5.25
N THR A 18 -5.80 10.01 5.48
CA THR A 18 -6.46 11.34 5.38
C THR A 18 -5.42 12.41 4.99
N PRO A 19 -5.35 12.80 3.70
CA PRO A 19 -6.11 12.26 2.57
C PRO A 19 -5.74 10.80 2.30
N ARG A 20 -6.70 10.01 1.80
CA ARG A 20 -6.43 8.60 1.48
C ARG A 20 -5.55 8.50 0.24
N THR A 21 -4.38 7.88 0.37
CA THR A 21 -3.37 7.73 -0.69
C THR A 21 -3.43 6.34 -1.36
N GLY A 22 -2.45 6.02 -2.21
CA GLY A 22 -2.30 4.76 -2.94
C GLY A 22 -3.00 4.79 -4.31
N PHE A 23 -2.45 4.11 -5.32
CA PHE A 23 -3.05 4.04 -6.66
C PHE A 23 -4.48 3.48 -6.60
N TYR A 24 -4.64 2.36 -5.90
CA TYR A 24 -5.93 1.73 -5.60
C TYR A 24 -6.77 2.45 -4.54
N ARG A 25 -6.29 3.60 -4.04
CA ARG A 25 -6.95 4.41 -3.00
C ARG A 25 -7.35 3.60 -1.76
N ASP A 26 -6.45 2.73 -1.30
CA ASP A 26 -6.56 1.93 -0.07
C ASP A 26 -5.73 2.52 1.09
N GLY A 27 -4.95 3.56 0.84
CA GLY A 27 -4.08 4.23 1.81
C GLY A 27 -2.67 3.63 1.90
N CYS A 28 -2.35 2.63 1.08
CA CYS A 28 -1.07 1.95 1.05
C CYS A 28 -0.30 2.25 -0.25
N CYS A 29 1.02 2.08 -0.22
CA CYS A 29 1.89 2.26 -1.39
C CYS A 29 2.16 0.94 -2.13
N ASN A 30 1.13 0.10 -2.23
CA ASN A 30 1.18 -1.12 -3.03
C ASN A 30 0.95 -0.81 -4.51
N THR A 31 1.47 -1.70 -5.35
CA THR A 31 1.37 -1.64 -6.80
C THR A 31 0.68 -2.89 -7.33
N GLY A 32 0.35 -2.93 -8.62
CA GLY A 32 -0.24 -4.08 -9.27
C GLY A 32 -0.30 -3.89 -10.78
N PRO A 33 -0.93 -4.80 -11.54
CA PRO A 33 -0.85 -4.81 -13.01
C PRO A 33 -1.40 -3.56 -13.71
N GLU A 34 -2.18 -2.75 -13.00
CA GLU A 34 -2.89 -1.59 -13.52
C GLU A 34 -2.28 -0.24 -13.07
N ASP A 35 -1.35 -0.27 -12.11
CA ASP A 35 -0.58 0.88 -11.61
C ASP A 35 0.70 1.10 -12.46
#